data_AF-A0A5B1B692-F1
#
_entry.id   AF-A0A5B1B692-F1
#
_cell.length_a   1.000
_cell.length_b   1.000
_cell.length_c   1.000
_cell.angle_alpha   90.00
_cell.angle_beta   90.00
_cell.angle_gamma   90.00
#
_symmetry.space_group_name_H-M   'P 1'
#
loop_
_entity.id
_entity.type
_entity.pdbx_description
1 polymer ?
#
loop_
_entity_poly.entity_id
_entity_poly.type
_entity_poly.pdbx_seq_one_letter_code
_entity_poly.pdbx_strand_id
1 'polypeptide(L)'
;MTETKKTITSIFIMLGAVVIFTAPLLHISFPKIPEYKVQFEGKIDRFNKVKNAELCNLKEELLLNKISPIDYIEQVELFEINREIEADLLNYQLDNLIDENRIFGFKSMRIFLIGFGIRLPYILFSFVILFFFLYSKEKLKKSIYLYRAIIILYSISFFISFYLIIWFLLPRDLPIPVYHILIGSLTILSTFTSIFLIKHYYNRKSNFLLAFKIKELIHFITKSRRTTLDIAVKASKADPKLKKDIKDKLVAYDKELSKTLRKVAN
;
A
#
# COMPACT_ATOMS: atom_id res chain seq x y z
N MET A 1 -9.26 31.12 12.91
CA MET A 1 -10.23 30.06 12.59
C MET A 1 -11.50 30.38 13.37
N THR A 2 -12.63 30.67 12.71
CA THR A 2 -13.89 31.06 13.36
C THR A 2 -14.46 29.92 14.22
N GLU A 3 -15.19 30.22 15.29
CA GLU A 3 -15.77 29.20 16.18
C GLU A 3 -16.63 28.18 15.41
N THR A 4 -17.43 28.66 14.45
CA THR A 4 -18.21 27.82 13.53
C THR A 4 -17.36 26.80 12.78
N LYS A 5 -16.16 27.16 12.30
CA LYS A 5 -15.25 26.21 11.65
C LYS A 5 -14.74 25.15 12.62
N LYS A 6 -14.47 25.50 13.89
CA LYS A 6 -14.04 24.52 14.90
C LYS A 6 -15.14 23.51 15.19
N THR A 7 -16.37 23.97 15.41
CA THR A 7 -17.53 23.11 15.70
C THR A 7 -17.82 22.14 14.55
N ILE A 8 -17.84 22.63 13.31
CA ILE A 8 -18.05 21.78 12.12
C ILE A 8 -16.95 20.71 12.00
N THR A 9 -15.69 21.09 12.24
CA THR A 9 -14.56 20.16 12.17
C THR A 9 -14.66 19.08 13.24
N SER A 10 -15.02 19.46 14.47
CA SER A 10 -15.22 18.52 15.58
C SER A 10 -16.37 17.53 15.32
N ILE A 11 -17.48 18.00 14.74
CA ILE A 11 -18.60 17.13 14.33
C ILE A 11 -18.15 16.11 13.29
N PHE A 12 -17.39 16.55 12.27
CA PHE A 12 -16.85 15.66 11.24
C PHE A 12 -15.89 14.60 11.82
N ILE A 13 -15.02 14.99 12.75
CA ILE A 13 -14.12 14.05 13.44
C ILE A 13 -14.91 13.03 14.25
N MET A 14 -15.94 13.47 14.97
CA MET A 14 -16.75 12.58 15.80
C MET A 14 -17.55 11.60 14.93
N LEU A 15 -18.19 12.07 13.85
CA LEU A 15 -18.88 11.21 12.88
C LEU A 15 -17.91 10.21 12.23
N GLY A 16 -16.73 10.66 11.83
CA GLY A 16 -15.69 9.78 11.28
C GLY A 16 -15.28 8.68 12.26
N ALA A 17 -15.06 9.04 13.54
CA ALA A 17 -14.73 8.07 14.58
C ALA A 17 -15.84 7.05 14.79
N VAL A 18 -17.11 7.49 14.86
CA VAL A 18 -18.27 6.58 14.96
C VAL A 18 -18.27 5.61 13.80
N VAL A 19 -18.16 6.09 12.55
CA VAL A 19 -18.14 5.23 11.35
C VAL A 19 -17.00 4.21 11.41
N ILE A 20 -15.80 4.62 11.83
CA ILE A 20 -14.63 3.74 11.97
C ILE A 20 -14.90 2.62 12.97
N PHE A 21 -15.44 2.94 14.14
CA PHE A 21 -15.67 1.97 15.20
C PHE A 21 -16.89 1.09 14.95
N THR A 22 -17.88 1.57 14.18
CA THR A 22 -19.06 0.78 13.81
C THR A 22 -18.84 -0.08 12.56
N ALA A 23 -17.91 0.29 11.68
CA ALA A 23 -17.65 -0.45 10.44
C ALA A 23 -17.35 -1.96 10.65
N PRO A 24 -16.55 -2.37 11.66
CA PRO A 24 -16.38 -3.79 12.00
C PRO A 24 -17.67 -4.50 12.39
N LEU A 25 -18.70 -3.80 12.87
CA LEU A 25 -19.95 -4.38 13.37
C LEU A 25 -21.03 -4.48 12.29
N LEU A 26 -20.89 -3.78 11.16
CA LEU A 26 -21.84 -3.81 10.05
C LEU A 26 -22.08 -5.22 9.50
N HIS A 27 -21.10 -6.12 9.64
CA HIS A 27 -21.25 -7.51 9.18
C HIS A 27 -22.32 -8.31 9.95
N ILE A 28 -22.73 -7.86 11.15
CA ILE A 28 -23.68 -8.56 12.01
C ILE A 28 -25.08 -8.61 11.37
N SER A 29 -25.46 -7.58 10.61
CA SER A 29 -26.76 -7.53 9.92
C SER A 29 -26.83 -8.46 8.72
N PHE A 30 -25.72 -9.10 8.33
CA PHE A 30 -25.68 -10.02 7.18
C PHE A 30 -25.65 -11.48 7.64
N PRO A 31 -26.40 -12.37 6.96
CA PRO A 31 -26.47 -13.77 7.32
C PRO A 31 -25.09 -14.45 7.18
N LYS A 32 -24.82 -15.46 8.02
CA LYS A 32 -23.57 -16.23 7.96
C LYS A 32 -23.44 -17.01 6.66
N ILE A 33 -24.56 -17.59 6.21
CA ILE A 33 -24.69 -18.35 4.97
C ILE A 33 -25.72 -17.60 4.11
N PRO A 34 -25.39 -17.23 2.86
CA PRO A 34 -26.33 -16.58 1.96
C PRO A 34 -27.56 -17.45 1.67
N GLU A 35 -28.71 -16.83 1.49
CA GLU A 35 -29.98 -17.54 1.28
C GLU A 35 -29.94 -18.47 0.05
N TYR A 36 -29.34 -18.01 -1.06
CA TYR A 36 -29.18 -18.81 -2.27
C TYR A 36 -28.41 -20.12 -2.00
N LYS A 37 -27.41 -20.08 -1.11
CA LYS A 37 -26.58 -21.23 -0.78
C LYS A 37 -27.38 -22.22 0.06
N VAL A 38 -28.16 -21.73 1.02
CA VAL A 38 -29.08 -22.56 1.81
C VAL A 38 -30.11 -23.25 0.91
N GLN A 39 -30.70 -22.53 -0.04
CA GLN A 39 -31.68 -23.11 -0.97
C GLN A 39 -31.07 -24.20 -1.85
N PHE A 40 -29.83 -24.00 -2.33
CA PHE A 40 -29.13 -24.97 -3.17
C PHE A 40 -28.61 -26.18 -2.38
N GLU A 41 -28.07 -25.98 -1.18
CA GLU A 41 -27.71 -27.08 -0.26
C GLU A 41 -28.95 -27.92 0.06
N GLY A 42 -30.12 -27.29 0.24
CA GLY A 42 -31.39 -28.01 0.37
C GLY A 42 -31.83 -28.80 -0.87
N LYS A 43 -31.34 -28.47 -2.07
CA LYS A 43 -31.51 -29.29 -3.29
C LYS A 43 -30.61 -30.52 -3.24
N ILE A 44 -29.35 -30.36 -2.83
CA ILE A 44 -28.39 -31.46 -2.64
C ILE A 44 -28.86 -32.44 -1.57
N ASP A 45 -29.40 -31.93 -0.46
CA ASP A 45 -29.95 -32.77 0.61
C ASP A 45 -31.16 -33.58 0.16
N ARG A 46 -32.05 -32.97 -0.65
CA ARG A 46 -33.19 -33.68 -1.25
C ARG A 46 -32.72 -34.76 -2.22
N PHE A 47 -31.74 -34.44 -3.06
CA PHE A 47 -31.11 -35.41 -3.96
C PHE A 47 -30.56 -36.62 -3.18
N ASN A 48 -29.76 -36.38 -2.13
CA ASN A 48 -29.19 -37.43 -1.30
C ASN A 48 -30.26 -38.27 -0.59
N LYS A 49 -31.36 -37.66 -0.13
CA LYS A 49 -32.48 -38.39 0.47
C LYS A 49 -33.17 -39.31 -0.53
N VAL A 50 -33.44 -38.84 -1.75
CA VAL A 50 -34.06 -39.64 -2.82
C VAL A 50 -33.14 -40.80 -3.20
N LYS A 51 -31.85 -40.53 -3.42
CA LYS A 51 -30.87 -41.57 -3.77
C LYS A 51 -30.70 -42.61 -2.66
N ASN A 52 -30.64 -42.20 -1.40
CA ASN A 52 -30.60 -43.15 -0.29
C ASN A 52 -31.87 -44.01 -0.21
N ALA A 53 -33.04 -43.46 -0.54
CA ALA A 53 -34.29 -44.23 -0.60
C ALA A 53 -34.29 -45.23 -1.77
N GLU A 54 -33.80 -44.85 -2.95
CA GLU A 54 -33.60 -45.76 -4.09
C GLU A 54 -32.70 -46.94 -3.70
N LEU A 55 -31.59 -46.68 -3.00
CA LEU A 55 -30.69 -47.73 -2.51
C LEU A 55 -31.36 -48.65 -1.48
N CYS A 56 -32.19 -48.10 -0.58
CA CYS A 56 -32.98 -48.90 0.36
C CYS A 56 -33.97 -49.81 -0.38
N ASN A 57 -34.64 -49.31 -1.41
CA ASN A 57 -35.57 -50.11 -2.21
C ASN A 57 -34.86 -51.27 -2.92
N LEU A 58 -33.69 -51.04 -3.51
CA LEU A 58 -32.87 -52.11 -4.12
C LEU A 58 -32.52 -53.19 -3.09
N LYS A 59 -32.17 -52.79 -1.86
CA LYS A 59 -31.89 -53.73 -0.77
C LYS A 59 -33.13 -54.52 -0.35
N GLU A 60 -34.30 -53.89 -0.30
CA GLU A 60 -35.57 -54.58 0.00
C GLU A 60 -35.95 -55.56 -1.12
N GLU A 61 -35.74 -55.21 -2.38
CA GLU A 61 -35.98 -56.11 -3.52
C GLU A 61 -35.10 -57.36 -3.46
N LEU A 62 -33.84 -57.21 -3.05
CA LEU A 62 -32.96 -58.35 -2.79
C LEU A 62 -33.48 -59.22 -1.65
N LEU A 63 -33.90 -58.63 -0.52
CA LEU A 63 -34.43 -59.36 0.64
C LEU A 63 -35.73 -60.12 0.32
N LEU A 64 -36.55 -59.56 -0.58
CA LEU A 64 -37.77 -60.19 -1.08
C LEU A 64 -37.51 -61.21 -2.21
N ASN A 65 -36.24 -61.48 -2.55
CA ASN A 65 -35.81 -62.34 -3.65
C ASN A 65 -36.41 -61.95 -5.02
N LYS A 66 -36.72 -60.66 -5.22
CA LYS A 66 -37.23 -60.14 -6.50
C LYS A 66 -36.11 -59.98 -7.54
N ILE A 67 -34.88 -59.81 -7.07
CA ILE A 67 -33.66 -59.67 -7.88
C ILE A 67 -32.60 -60.66 -7.40
N SER A 68 -31.74 -61.12 -8.32
CA SER A 68 -30.60 -61.98 -7.97
C SER A 68 -29.52 -61.19 -7.22
N PRO A 69 -28.71 -61.82 -6.35
CA PRO A 69 -27.54 -61.18 -5.76
C PRO A 69 -26.56 -60.60 -6.78
N ILE A 70 -26.43 -61.22 -7.96
CA ILE A 70 -25.55 -60.73 -9.03
C ILE A 70 -26.14 -59.46 -9.66
N ASP A 71 -27.43 -59.47 -9.99
CA ASP A 71 -28.13 -58.30 -10.54
C ASP A 71 -28.14 -57.13 -9.57
N TYR A 72 -28.26 -57.41 -8.26
CA TYR A 72 -28.15 -56.39 -7.21
C TYR A 72 -26.77 -55.74 -7.20
N ILE A 73 -25.69 -56.51 -7.31
CA ILE A 73 -24.31 -55.97 -7.34
C ILE A 73 -24.14 -55.04 -8.55
N GLU A 74 -24.56 -55.49 -9.73
CA GLU A 74 -24.45 -54.69 -10.96
C GLU A 74 -25.28 -53.39 -10.89
N GLN A 75 -26.50 -53.46 -10.37
CA GLN A 75 -27.36 -52.29 -10.21
C GLN A 75 -26.83 -51.30 -9.17
N VAL A 76 -26.25 -51.79 -8.06
CA VAL A 76 -25.63 -50.93 -7.05
C VAL A 76 -24.39 -50.24 -7.61
N GLU A 77 -23.54 -50.95 -8.35
CA GLU A 77 -22.34 -50.37 -8.96
C GLU A 77 -22.69 -49.25 -9.95
N LEU A 78 -23.66 -49.50 -10.85
CA LEU A 78 -24.16 -48.48 -11.78
C LEU A 78 -24.83 -47.31 -11.03
N PHE A 79 -25.57 -47.59 -9.97
CA PHE A 79 -26.20 -46.56 -9.14
C PHE A 79 -25.17 -45.66 -8.45
N GLU A 80 -24.12 -46.24 -7.87
CA GLU A 80 -23.07 -45.49 -7.17
C GLU A 80 -22.31 -44.58 -8.14
N ILE A 81 -21.95 -45.09 -9.32
CA ILE A 81 -21.30 -44.28 -10.38
C ILE A 81 -22.20 -43.11 -10.79
N ASN A 82 -23.48 -43.36 -11.09
CA ASN A 82 -24.41 -42.30 -11.50
C ASN A 82 -24.63 -41.27 -10.39
N ARG A 83 -24.73 -41.73 -9.14
CA ARG A 83 -24.87 -40.87 -7.98
C ARG A 83 -23.65 -39.96 -7.80
N GLU A 84 -22.44 -40.50 -7.96
CA GLU A 84 -21.21 -39.73 -7.83
C GLU A 84 -21.12 -38.65 -8.90
N ILE A 85 -21.38 -38.99 -10.17
CA ILE A 85 -21.39 -38.03 -11.30
C ILE A 85 -22.40 -36.91 -11.06
N GLU A 86 -23.63 -37.24 -10.64
CA GLU A 86 -24.67 -36.24 -10.37
C GLU A 86 -24.34 -35.38 -9.15
N ALA A 87 -23.76 -35.97 -8.09
CA ALA A 87 -23.30 -35.23 -6.92
C ALA A 87 -22.18 -34.25 -7.27
N ASP A 88 -21.22 -34.66 -8.08
CA ASP A 88 -20.13 -33.80 -8.56
C ASP A 88 -20.67 -32.65 -9.42
N LEU A 89 -21.63 -32.93 -10.29
CA LEU A 89 -22.27 -31.90 -11.11
C LEU A 89 -23.05 -30.89 -10.25
N LEU A 90 -23.73 -31.34 -9.20
CA LEU A 90 -24.40 -30.46 -8.24
C LEU A 90 -23.40 -29.62 -7.43
N ASN A 91 -22.28 -30.21 -6.99
CA ASN A 91 -21.21 -29.49 -6.29
C ASN A 91 -20.60 -28.42 -7.21
N TYR A 92 -20.32 -28.77 -8.45
CA TYR A 92 -19.82 -27.84 -9.46
C TYR A 92 -20.80 -26.68 -9.71
N GLN A 93 -22.10 -26.96 -9.80
CA GLN A 93 -23.13 -25.92 -9.91
C GLN A 93 -23.20 -25.02 -8.68
N LEU A 94 -23.05 -25.59 -7.47
CA LEU A 94 -23.01 -24.82 -6.23
C LEU A 94 -21.80 -23.87 -6.22
N ASP A 95 -20.63 -24.36 -6.61
CA ASP A 95 -19.41 -23.56 -6.68
C ASP A 95 -19.53 -22.42 -7.70
N ASN A 96 -20.07 -22.70 -8.89
CA ASN A 96 -20.35 -21.67 -9.89
C ASN A 96 -21.33 -20.62 -9.35
N LEU A 97 -22.37 -21.04 -8.65
CA LEU A 97 -23.37 -20.14 -8.10
C LEU A 97 -22.79 -19.27 -6.97
N ILE A 98 -21.88 -19.84 -6.15
CA ILE A 98 -21.09 -19.06 -5.19
C ILE A 98 -20.22 -18.04 -5.92
N ASP A 99 -19.59 -18.43 -7.03
CA ASP A 99 -18.69 -17.58 -7.82
C ASP A 99 -19.41 -16.42 -8.51
N GLU A 100 -20.60 -16.66 -9.08
CA GLU A 100 -21.46 -15.65 -9.68
C GLU A 100 -21.94 -14.59 -8.65
N ASN A 101 -22.14 -15.00 -7.39
CA ASN A 101 -22.63 -14.14 -6.32
C ASN A 101 -21.50 -13.52 -5.47
N ARG A 102 -20.25 -13.57 -5.93
CA ARG A 102 -19.12 -12.97 -5.21
C ARG A 102 -19.23 -11.45 -5.16
N ILE A 103 -18.87 -10.89 -4.01
CA ILE A 103 -18.83 -9.44 -3.79
C ILE A 103 -17.37 -9.04 -3.63
N PHE A 104 -16.84 -8.27 -4.58
CA PHE A 104 -15.43 -7.83 -4.61
C PHE A 104 -14.43 -8.99 -4.41
N GLY A 105 -14.74 -10.17 -4.96
CA GLY A 105 -13.92 -11.37 -4.84
C GLY A 105 -14.19 -12.23 -3.60
N PHE A 106 -14.99 -11.77 -2.66
CA PHE A 106 -15.37 -12.52 -1.46
C PHE A 106 -16.64 -13.34 -1.70
N LYS A 107 -16.72 -14.53 -1.08
CA LYS A 107 -17.87 -15.46 -1.19
C LYS A 107 -19.19 -14.90 -0.65
N SER A 108 -19.15 -13.88 0.22
CA SER A 108 -20.35 -13.24 0.74
C SER A 108 -20.09 -11.82 1.23
N MET A 109 -21.16 -11.01 1.29
CA MET A 109 -21.10 -9.63 1.81
C MET A 109 -20.59 -9.58 3.24
N ARG A 110 -20.97 -10.57 4.07
CA ARG A 110 -20.51 -10.65 5.45
C ARG A 110 -19.00 -10.82 5.54
N ILE A 111 -18.42 -11.73 4.77
CA ILE A 111 -16.97 -11.97 4.76
C ILE A 111 -16.25 -10.71 4.26
N PHE A 112 -16.77 -10.07 3.21
CA PHE A 112 -16.27 -8.79 2.73
C PHE A 112 -16.27 -7.73 3.85
N LEU A 113 -17.39 -7.54 4.56
CA LEU A 113 -17.51 -6.54 5.63
C LEU A 113 -16.63 -6.84 6.85
N ILE A 114 -16.45 -8.11 7.23
CA ILE A 114 -15.47 -8.49 8.25
C ILE A 114 -14.05 -8.15 7.77
N GLY A 115 -13.76 -8.50 6.51
CA GLY A 115 -12.52 -8.17 5.82
C GLY A 115 -12.22 -6.67 5.89
N PHE A 116 -13.16 -5.89 5.40
CA PHE A 116 -13.04 -4.45 5.27
C PHE A 116 -13.03 -3.76 6.63
N GLY A 117 -14.00 -4.08 7.49
CA GLY A 117 -14.21 -3.45 8.79
C GLY A 117 -13.02 -3.60 9.73
N ILE A 118 -12.38 -4.77 9.79
CA ILE A 118 -11.18 -4.96 10.63
C ILE A 118 -9.99 -4.11 10.15
N ARG A 119 -9.89 -3.85 8.83
CA ARG A 119 -8.71 -3.25 8.20
C ARG A 119 -8.85 -1.74 7.99
N LEU A 120 -10.08 -1.26 7.84
CA LEU A 120 -10.41 0.16 7.66
C LEU A 120 -9.83 1.08 8.75
N PRO A 121 -9.88 0.73 10.07
CA PRO A 121 -9.28 1.56 11.10
C PRO A 121 -7.79 1.80 10.87
N TYR A 122 -7.03 0.78 10.48
CA TYR A 122 -5.58 0.90 10.24
C TYR A 122 -5.28 1.87 9.12
N ILE A 123 -6.01 1.75 8.00
CA ILE A 123 -5.87 2.66 6.85
C ILE A 123 -6.14 4.10 7.30
N LEU A 124 -7.22 4.33 8.03
CA LEU A 124 -7.58 5.68 8.49
C LEU A 124 -6.58 6.22 9.52
N PHE A 125 -6.07 5.39 10.43
CA PHE A 125 -4.99 5.77 11.34
C PHE A 125 -3.74 6.21 10.59
N SER A 126 -3.35 5.52 9.50
CA SER A 126 -2.20 5.95 8.70
C SER A 126 -2.40 7.32 8.05
N PHE A 127 -3.62 7.62 7.57
CA PHE A 127 -3.97 8.93 7.04
C PHE A 127 -4.00 10.01 8.12
N VAL A 128 -4.49 9.70 9.32
CA VAL A 128 -4.48 10.64 10.45
C VAL A 128 -3.03 10.98 10.84
N ILE A 129 -2.14 10.00 10.90
CA ILE A 129 -0.71 10.22 11.21
C ILE A 129 -0.05 11.04 10.08
N LEU A 130 -0.36 10.74 8.81
CA LEU A 130 0.11 11.53 7.67
C LEU A 130 -0.32 13.00 7.78
N PHE A 131 -1.61 13.22 8.06
CA PHE A 131 -2.16 14.57 8.17
C PHE A 131 -1.55 15.33 9.34
N PHE A 132 -1.36 14.65 10.48
CA PHE A 132 -0.66 15.21 11.64
C PHE A 132 0.78 15.60 11.30
N PHE A 133 1.50 14.76 10.56
CA PHE A 133 2.86 15.04 10.10
C PHE A 133 2.92 16.25 9.16
N LEU A 134 2.02 16.33 8.17
CA LEU A 134 1.96 17.43 7.21
C LEU A 134 1.60 18.77 7.89
N TYR A 135 0.60 18.76 8.77
CA TYR A 135 0.11 19.96 9.45
C TYR A 135 1.09 20.46 10.53
N SER A 136 1.74 19.55 11.25
CA SER A 136 2.66 19.90 12.33
C SER A 136 4.11 20.07 11.87
N LYS A 137 4.39 19.97 10.56
CA LYS A 137 5.75 19.96 9.99
C LYS A 137 6.63 21.11 10.47
N GLU A 138 6.10 22.34 10.52
CA GLU A 138 6.86 23.52 10.95
C GLU A 138 7.16 23.52 12.44
N LYS A 139 6.20 23.10 13.27
CA LYS A 139 6.39 22.96 14.72
C LYS A 139 7.34 21.81 15.05
N LEU A 140 7.27 20.72 14.30
CA LEU A 140 8.11 19.54 14.47
C LEU A 140 9.57 19.79 14.12
N LYS A 141 9.86 20.65 13.14
CA LYS A 141 11.25 21.03 12.80
C LYS A 141 12.02 21.68 13.95
N LYS A 142 11.33 22.22 14.97
CA LYS A 142 11.98 22.77 16.18
C LYS A 142 12.63 21.69 17.05
N SER A 143 12.15 20.45 16.99
CA SER A 143 12.72 19.30 17.70
C SER A 143 13.09 18.20 16.71
N ILE A 144 14.39 18.08 16.42
CA ILE A 144 14.93 17.11 15.46
C ILE A 144 14.54 15.67 15.84
N TYR A 145 14.55 15.34 17.14
CA TYR A 145 14.18 14.01 17.64
C TYR A 145 12.70 13.70 17.43
N LEU A 146 11.82 14.65 17.74
CA LEU A 146 10.37 14.48 17.57
C LEU A 146 10.00 14.34 16.08
N TYR A 147 10.62 15.15 15.22
CA TYR A 147 10.44 15.05 13.77
C TYR A 147 10.85 13.67 13.23
N ARG A 148 12.01 13.13 13.67
CA ARG A 148 12.48 11.80 13.27
C ARG A 148 11.57 10.69 13.78
N ALA A 149 11.16 10.75 15.04
CA ALA A 149 10.27 9.77 15.64
C ALA A 149 8.92 9.67 14.90
N ILE A 150 8.33 10.82 14.55
CA ILE A 150 7.06 10.84 13.81
C ILE A 150 7.22 10.33 12.39
N ILE A 151 8.33 10.63 11.71
CA ILE A 151 8.60 10.04 10.38
C ILE A 151 8.69 8.52 10.45
N ILE A 152 9.39 7.99 11.45
CA ILE A 152 9.51 6.54 11.64
C ILE A 152 8.13 5.94 11.93
N LEU A 153 7.37 6.53 12.84
CA LEU A 153 6.01 6.09 13.17
C LEU A 153 5.08 6.12 11.96
N TYR A 154 5.13 7.19 11.17
CA TYR A 154 4.37 7.31 9.92
C TYR A 154 4.75 6.22 8.93
N SER A 155 6.05 6.03 8.67
CA SER A 155 6.53 5.01 7.74
C SER A 155 6.07 3.61 8.15
N ILE A 156 6.20 3.25 9.43
CA ILE A 156 5.75 1.95 9.95
C ILE A 156 4.24 1.80 9.80
N SER A 157 3.46 2.81 10.21
CA SER A 157 1.99 2.78 10.13
C SER A 157 1.50 2.71 8.68
N PHE A 158 2.20 3.38 7.77
CA PHE A 158 1.96 3.32 6.34
C PHE A 158 2.24 1.92 5.78
N PHE A 159 3.38 1.31 6.12
CA PHE A 159 3.70 -0.05 5.68
C PHE A 159 2.70 -1.09 6.21
N ILE A 160 2.29 -0.99 7.47
CA ILE A 160 1.26 -1.86 8.04
C ILE A 160 -0.06 -1.69 7.28
N SER A 161 -0.48 -0.46 7.04
CA SER A 161 -1.74 -0.18 6.32
C SER A 161 -1.67 -0.64 4.88
N PHE A 162 -0.53 -0.45 4.22
CA PHE A 162 -0.30 -0.89 2.85
C PHE A 162 -0.29 -2.42 2.75
N TYR A 163 0.34 -3.11 3.70
CA TYR A 163 0.28 -4.57 3.81
C TYR A 163 -1.17 -5.05 4.00
N LEU A 164 -1.94 -4.40 4.87
CA LEU A 164 -3.35 -4.74 5.09
C LEU A 164 -4.21 -4.46 3.85
N ILE A 165 -3.93 -3.41 3.07
CA ILE A 165 -4.60 -3.11 1.80
C ILE A 165 -4.25 -4.20 0.76
N ILE A 166 -2.97 -4.53 0.60
CA ILE A 166 -2.53 -5.58 -0.32
C ILE A 166 -3.20 -6.90 0.06
N TRP A 167 -3.17 -7.27 1.34
CA TRP A 167 -3.79 -8.50 1.80
C TRP A 167 -5.32 -8.48 1.72
N PHE A 168 -5.95 -7.30 1.84
CA PHE A 168 -7.39 -7.14 1.62
C PHE A 168 -7.78 -7.24 0.15
N LEU A 169 -6.96 -6.67 -0.75
CA LEU A 169 -7.12 -6.71 -2.20
C LEU A 169 -6.70 -8.05 -2.80
N LEU A 170 -5.98 -8.87 -2.03
CA LEU A 170 -5.66 -10.25 -2.34
C LEU A 170 -6.44 -11.22 -1.43
N PRO A 171 -7.79 -11.29 -1.54
CA PRO A 171 -8.52 -12.40 -0.97
C PRO A 171 -7.87 -13.71 -1.39
N ARG A 172 -7.72 -14.65 -0.44
CA ARG A 172 -7.35 -16.05 -0.74
C ARG A 172 -8.29 -16.70 -1.76
N ASP A 173 -9.47 -16.12 -1.96
CA ASP A 173 -10.51 -16.62 -2.84
C ASP A 173 -10.57 -15.91 -4.21
N LEU A 174 -9.68 -14.96 -4.55
CA LEU A 174 -9.78 -14.31 -5.86
C LEU A 174 -9.61 -15.30 -7.04
N PRO A 175 -10.34 -15.11 -8.14
CA PRO A 175 -10.03 -15.80 -9.38
C PRO A 175 -8.58 -15.49 -9.79
N ILE A 176 -7.83 -16.52 -10.18
CA ILE A 176 -6.45 -16.43 -10.68
C ILE A 176 -6.21 -15.25 -11.65
N PRO A 177 -7.07 -14.96 -12.65
CA PRO A 177 -6.82 -13.81 -13.54
C PRO A 177 -6.83 -12.46 -12.82
N VAL A 178 -7.66 -12.27 -11.81
CA VAL A 178 -7.74 -11.02 -11.04
C VAL A 178 -6.46 -10.82 -10.23
N TYR A 179 -5.89 -11.91 -9.69
CA TYR A 179 -4.60 -11.90 -9.00
C TYR A 179 -3.48 -11.37 -9.91
N HIS A 180 -3.43 -11.85 -11.15
CA HIS A 180 -2.43 -11.41 -12.13
C HIS A 180 -2.59 -9.93 -12.51
N ILE A 181 -3.83 -9.47 -12.74
CA ILE A 181 -4.11 -8.06 -13.04
C ILE A 181 -3.69 -7.17 -11.86
N LEU A 182 -4.01 -7.57 -10.63
CA LEU A 182 -3.68 -6.81 -9.43
C LEU A 182 -2.16 -6.68 -9.27
N ILE A 183 -1.41 -7.77 -9.39
CA ILE A 183 0.06 -7.75 -9.32
C ILE A 183 0.65 -6.89 -10.44
N GLY A 184 0.15 -7.03 -11.67
CA GLY A 184 0.58 -6.21 -12.80
C GLY A 184 0.40 -4.72 -12.50
N SER A 185 -0.78 -4.33 -12.02
CA SER A 185 -1.09 -2.94 -11.68
C SER A 185 -0.20 -2.39 -10.54
N LEU A 186 0.03 -3.17 -9.49
CA LEU A 186 0.91 -2.82 -8.36
C LEU A 186 2.36 -2.63 -8.80
N THR A 187 2.82 -3.48 -9.72
CA THR A 187 4.19 -3.43 -10.24
C THR A 187 4.39 -2.17 -11.09
N ILE A 188 3.41 -1.85 -11.95
CA ILE A 188 3.41 -0.61 -12.75
C ILE A 188 3.41 0.61 -11.82
N LEU A 189 2.52 0.64 -10.82
CA LEU A 189 2.42 1.74 -9.88
C LEU A 189 3.72 1.93 -9.09
N SER A 190 4.31 0.85 -8.55
CA SER A 190 5.58 0.89 -7.83
C SER A 190 6.72 1.43 -8.70
N THR A 191 6.77 1.00 -9.96
CA THR A 191 7.76 1.47 -10.95
C THR A 191 7.58 2.96 -11.22
N PHE A 192 6.34 3.41 -11.45
CA PHE A 192 6.04 4.83 -11.70
C PHE A 192 6.38 5.71 -10.49
N THR A 193 6.06 5.24 -9.29
CA THR A 193 6.35 5.94 -8.03
C THR A 193 7.86 6.03 -7.80
N SER A 194 8.60 4.96 -8.11
CA SER A 194 10.07 4.93 -8.02
C SER A 194 10.71 5.89 -9.02
N ILE A 195 10.26 5.91 -10.28
CA ILE A 195 10.73 6.87 -11.29
C ILE A 195 10.45 8.31 -10.83
N PHE A 196 9.25 8.57 -10.31
CA PHE A 196 8.88 9.90 -9.80
C PHE A 196 9.75 10.31 -8.61
N LEU A 197 9.99 9.41 -7.66
CA LEU A 197 10.85 9.65 -6.50
C LEU A 197 12.30 9.90 -6.91
N ILE A 198 12.84 9.09 -7.83
CA ILE A 198 14.18 9.27 -8.39
C ILE A 198 14.26 10.63 -9.09
N LYS A 199 13.35 10.95 -10.00
CA LYS A 199 13.31 12.25 -10.69
C LYS A 199 13.20 13.41 -9.70
N HIS A 200 12.39 13.28 -8.64
CA HIS A 200 12.24 14.34 -7.64
C HIS A 200 13.51 14.53 -6.77
N TYR A 201 14.17 13.45 -6.36
CA TYR A 201 15.35 13.51 -5.49
C TYR A 201 16.63 13.83 -6.26
N TYR A 202 16.87 13.15 -7.38
CA TYR A 202 18.08 13.30 -8.18
C TYR A 202 18.15 14.66 -8.87
N ASN A 203 17.00 15.20 -9.31
CA ASN A 203 16.97 16.47 -10.02
C ASN A 203 16.99 17.69 -9.06
N ARG A 204 16.93 17.49 -7.74
CA ARG A 204 16.83 18.59 -6.74
C ARG A 204 17.94 18.62 -5.69
N LYS A 205 18.59 17.50 -5.34
CA LYS A 205 19.57 17.43 -4.22
C LYS A 205 21.04 17.24 -4.61
N SER A 206 21.37 16.58 -5.71
CA SER A 206 22.78 16.43 -6.13
C SER A 206 23.41 17.80 -6.43
N ASN A 207 22.62 18.72 -7.00
CA ASN A 207 23.04 20.10 -7.25
C ASN A 207 23.08 20.97 -5.99
N PHE A 208 22.26 20.72 -4.96
CA PHE A 208 22.26 21.57 -3.77
C PHE A 208 23.53 21.39 -2.92
N LEU A 209 23.94 20.13 -2.68
CA LEU A 209 25.10 19.84 -1.82
C LEU A 209 26.41 20.21 -2.53
N LEU A 210 26.46 20.01 -3.86
CA LEU A 210 27.56 20.48 -4.70
C LEU A 210 27.61 22.01 -4.77
N ALA A 211 26.47 22.68 -5.01
CA ALA A 211 26.40 24.15 -5.04
C ALA A 211 26.73 24.77 -3.67
N PHE A 212 26.38 24.11 -2.57
CA PHE A 212 26.75 24.55 -1.22
C PHE A 212 28.26 24.43 -0.99
N LYS A 213 28.87 23.30 -1.34
CA LYS A 213 30.33 23.10 -1.27
C LYS A 213 31.08 24.09 -2.15
N ILE A 214 30.59 24.36 -3.36
CA ILE A 214 31.16 25.37 -4.26
C ILE A 214 31.03 26.77 -3.65
N LYS A 215 29.87 27.14 -3.08
CA LYS A 215 29.70 28.44 -2.40
C LYS A 215 30.61 28.60 -1.19
N GLU A 216 30.80 27.55 -0.39
CA GLU A 216 31.68 27.54 0.77
C GLU A 216 33.16 27.69 0.35
N LEU A 217 33.57 26.99 -0.72
CA LEU A 217 34.89 27.15 -1.32
C LEU A 217 35.12 28.57 -1.85
N ILE A 218 34.15 29.14 -2.57
CA ILE A 218 34.21 30.52 -3.08
C ILE A 218 34.32 31.51 -1.92
N HIS A 219 33.53 31.32 -0.86
CA HIS A 219 33.58 32.16 0.33
C HIS A 219 34.94 32.07 1.04
N PHE A 220 35.48 30.85 1.21
CA PHE A 220 36.80 30.62 1.79
C PHE A 220 37.91 31.31 0.98
N ILE A 221 37.92 31.14 -0.35
CA ILE A 221 38.90 31.78 -1.23
C ILE A 221 38.80 33.32 -1.13
N THR A 222 37.59 33.86 -1.14
CA THR A 222 37.35 35.31 -1.04
C THR A 222 37.80 35.87 0.30
N LYS A 223 37.52 35.16 1.40
CA LYS A 223 37.92 35.55 2.75
C LYS A 223 39.43 35.46 2.95
N SER A 224 40.04 34.36 2.47
CA SER A 224 41.49 34.16 2.52
C SER A 224 42.21 35.27 1.74
N ARG A 225 41.75 35.58 0.51
CA ARG A 225 42.24 36.70 -0.32
C ARG A 225 42.27 38.03 0.43
N ARG A 226 41.22 38.39 1.18
CA ARG A 226 41.17 39.65 1.94
C ARG A 226 42.30 39.71 2.97
N THR A 227 42.53 38.61 3.69
CA THR A 227 43.61 38.49 4.68
C THR A 227 44.99 38.55 4.02
N THR A 228 45.21 37.86 2.91
CA THR A 228 46.50 37.88 2.20
C THR A 228 46.79 39.24 1.55
N LEU A 229 45.77 39.93 1.03
CA LEU A 229 45.88 41.30 0.52
C LEU A 229 46.24 42.27 1.63
N ASP A 230 45.62 42.17 2.80
CA ASP A 230 45.97 43.02 3.95
C ASP A 230 47.44 42.83 4.38
N ILE A 231 47.94 41.59 4.33
CA ILE A 231 49.36 41.28 4.61
C ILE A 231 50.27 41.83 3.51
N ALA A 232 49.94 41.62 2.24
CA ALA A 232 50.73 42.09 1.10
C ALA A 232 50.76 43.63 1.01
N VAL A 233 49.64 44.31 1.31
CA VAL A 233 49.57 45.77 1.37
C VAL A 233 50.41 46.30 2.54
N LYS A 234 50.36 45.64 3.72
CA LYS A 234 51.24 45.98 4.85
C LYS A 234 52.73 45.79 4.51
N ALA A 235 53.09 44.69 3.85
CA ALA A 235 54.46 44.43 3.39
C ALA A 235 54.92 45.46 2.34
N SER A 236 54.05 45.86 1.42
CA SER A 236 54.35 46.88 0.40
C SER A 236 54.56 48.30 0.95
N LYS A 237 54.08 48.58 2.17
CA LYS A 237 54.32 49.83 2.88
C LYS A 237 55.68 49.83 3.59
N ALA A 238 56.26 48.66 3.86
CA ALA A 238 57.55 48.51 4.55
C ALA A 238 58.76 48.63 3.60
N ASP A 239 58.61 48.31 2.30
CA ASP A 239 59.66 48.52 1.28
C ASP A 239 59.08 49.19 0.00
N PRO A 240 59.39 50.48 -0.25
CA PRO A 240 58.87 51.24 -1.38
C PRO A 240 59.26 50.68 -2.76
N LYS A 241 60.38 49.96 -2.86
CA LYS A 241 60.89 49.45 -4.15
C LYS A 241 60.07 48.26 -4.68
N LEU A 242 59.49 47.47 -3.78
CA LEU A 242 58.68 46.28 -4.11
C LEU A 242 57.19 46.58 -4.32
N LYS A 243 56.75 47.81 -4.02
CA LYS A 243 55.35 48.22 -4.03
C LYS A 243 54.68 48.08 -5.39
N LYS A 244 55.39 48.36 -6.48
CA LYS A 244 54.85 48.28 -7.84
C LYS A 244 54.69 46.83 -8.31
N ASP A 245 55.71 45.99 -8.08
CA ASP A 245 55.69 44.57 -8.45
C ASP A 245 54.61 43.78 -7.68
N ILE A 246 54.44 44.05 -6.38
CA ILE A 246 53.38 43.44 -5.56
C ILE A 246 52.00 43.85 -6.08
N LYS A 247 51.81 45.12 -6.46
CA LYS A 247 50.53 45.61 -6.98
C LYS A 247 50.18 44.98 -8.33
N ASP A 248 51.15 44.84 -9.23
CA ASP A 248 50.93 44.27 -10.57
C ASP A 248 50.62 42.77 -10.49
N LYS A 249 51.32 42.02 -9.61
CA LYS A 249 51.04 40.60 -9.33
C LYS A 249 49.66 40.37 -8.70
N LEU A 250 49.22 41.27 -7.81
CA LEU A 250 47.88 41.22 -7.23
C LEU A 250 46.78 41.41 -8.28
N VAL A 251 46.96 42.36 -9.21
CA VAL A 251 45.99 42.60 -10.29
C VAL A 251 45.93 41.41 -11.26
N ALA A 252 47.08 40.81 -11.59
CA ALA A 252 47.13 39.61 -12.42
C ALA A 252 46.39 38.42 -11.77
N TYR A 253 46.64 38.19 -10.47
CA TYR A 253 45.97 37.16 -9.69
C TYR A 253 44.45 37.38 -9.60
N ASP A 254 43.99 38.63 -9.37
CA ASP A 254 42.57 38.97 -9.32
C ASP A 254 41.85 38.70 -10.65
N LYS A 255 42.53 38.98 -11.77
CA LYS A 255 42.01 38.71 -13.10
C LYS A 255 41.86 37.20 -13.34
N GLU A 256 42.86 36.41 -12.96
CA GLU A 256 42.83 34.95 -13.11
C GLU A 256 41.79 34.30 -12.19
N LEU A 257 41.69 34.76 -10.94
CA LEU A 257 40.67 34.31 -10.00
C LEU A 257 39.25 34.62 -10.49
N SER A 258 39.00 35.83 -10.99
CA SER A 258 37.68 36.21 -11.54
C SER A 258 37.29 35.36 -12.74
N LYS A 259 38.26 35.01 -13.61
CA LYS A 259 38.06 34.13 -14.76
C LYS A 259 37.71 32.71 -14.32
N THR A 260 38.40 32.18 -13.30
CA THR A 260 38.14 30.85 -12.75
C THR A 260 36.79 30.80 -12.03
N LEU A 261 36.44 31.82 -11.25
CA LEU A 261 35.13 31.91 -10.59
C LEU A 261 33.96 31.97 -11.58
N ARG A 262 34.11 32.69 -12.70
CA ARG A 262 33.10 32.71 -13.77
C ARG A 262 32.94 31.36 -14.47
N LYS A 263 34.02 30.58 -14.62
CA LYS A 263 33.97 29.22 -15.19
C LYS A 263 33.32 28.20 -14.27
N VAL A 264 33.35 28.42 -12.96
CA VAL A 264 32.76 27.52 -11.96
C VAL A 264 31.29 27.87 -11.66
N ALA A 265 30.90 29.13 -11.89
CA ALA A 265 29.54 29.63 -11.64
C ALA A 265 28.56 29.42 -12.82
N ASN A 266 29.07 29.19 -14.03
CA ASN A 266 28.30 28.84 -15.24
C ASN A 266 28.39 27.34 -15.49
#